data_AF-A0A920ABB2-F1
#
_entry.id   AF-A0A920ABB2-F1
#
_cell.length_a   1.000
_cell.length_b   1.000
_cell.length_c   1.000
_cell.angle_alpha   90.00
_cell.angle_beta   90.00
_cell.angle_gamma   90.00
#
_symmetry.space_group_name_H-M   'P 1'
#
loop_
_entity.id
_entity.type
_entity.pdbx_description
1 polymer ?
#
loop_
_entity_poly.entity_id
_entity_poly.type
_entity_poly.pdbx_seq_one_letter_code
_entity_poly.pdbx_strand_id
1 'polypeptide(L)' 'MSTWADNYNDYDYDGIANSLTGNPNIDVNTDDSSCFKLGCMSEWADNYDELATIDDGSCNRLGCMSEWADNL' A
#
# COMPACT_ATOMS: atom_id res chain seq x y z
N MET A 1 -0.24 -6.05 14.57
CA MET A 1 0.15 -4.70 14.10
C MET A 1 1.08 -4.86 12.92
N SER A 2 0.53 -4.70 11.73
CA SER A 2 1.32 -4.69 10.50
C SER A 2 1.86 -3.28 10.31
N THR A 3 3.16 -3.07 10.55
CA THR A 3 3.84 -1.77 10.34
C THR A 3 3.90 -1.37 8.86
N TRP A 4 3.34 -2.18 7.97
CA TRP A 4 3.25 -2.01 6.53
C TRP A 4 1.83 -1.67 6.05
N ALA A 5 0.84 -1.57 6.95
CA ALA A 5 -0.53 -1.22 6.60
C ALA A 5 -0.67 0.29 6.40
N ASP A 6 -1.38 0.69 5.35
CA ASP A 6 -1.55 2.11 4.98
C ASP A 6 -2.62 2.81 5.82
N ASN A 7 -3.56 2.05 6.37
CA ASN A 7 -4.54 2.51 7.35
C ASN A 7 -4.10 2.26 8.81
N TYR A 8 -2.79 2.12 9.05
CA TYR A 8 -2.30 2.09 10.43
C TYR A 8 -2.68 3.40 11.15
N ASN A 9 -3.23 3.30 12.36
CA ASN A 9 -3.61 4.48 13.14
C ASN A 9 -4.62 5.40 12.41
N ASP A 10 -5.55 4.80 11.67
CA ASP A 10 -6.70 5.47 11.06
C ASP A 10 -7.87 5.49 12.06
N TYR A 11 -7.92 6.51 12.92
CA TYR A 11 -8.94 6.64 13.96
C TYR A 11 -10.21 7.35 13.47
N ASP A 12 -10.19 7.96 12.27
CA ASP A 12 -11.36 8.57 11.63
C ASP A 12 -11.96 7.74 10.48
N TYR A 13 -11.35 6.60 10.17
CA TYR A 13 -11.79 5.59 9.20
C TYR A 13 -11.89 6.13 7.76
N ASP A 14 -10.98 7.03 7.38
CA ASP A 14 -10.91 7.58 6.01
C ASP A 14 -10.01 6.75 5.07
N GLY A 15 -9.36 5.71 5.61
CA GLY A 15 -8.43 4.83 4.91
C GLY A 15 -7.00 5.36 4.86
N ILE A 16 -6.68 6.45 5.56
CA ILE A 16 -5.37 7.09 5.58
C ILE A 16 -4.86 7.12 7.01
N ALA A 17 -3.63 6.63 7.22
CA ALA A 17 -2.97 6.73 8.51
C ALA A 17 -2.95 8.18 9.04
N ASN A 18 -3.47 8.39 10.25
CA ASN A 18 -3.36 9.68 10.91
C ASN A 18 -2.01 9.81 11.65
N SER A 19 -1.61 11.04 11.96
CA SER A 19 -0.42 11.30 12.77
C SER A 19 -0.60 10.81 14.21
N LEU A 20 0.48 10.28 14.80
CA LEU A 20 0.51 9.91 16.22
C LEU A 20 0.29 11.15 17.10
N THR A 21 -0.64 11.03 18.04
CA THR A 21 -1.01 12.08 18.98
C THR A 21 -0.27 11.97 20.32
N GLY A 22 0.35 10.82 20.59
CA GLY A 22 0.95 10.48 21.88
C GLY A 22 -0.08 10.05 22.93
N ASN A 23 -1.37 9.98 22.55
CA ASN A 23 -2.44 9.50 23.41
C ASN A 23 -2.75 8.04 23.08
N PRO A 24 -2.44 7.08 23.97
CA PRO A 24 -2.62 5.65 23.69
C PRO A 24 -4.09 5.23 23.50
N ASN A 25 -5.05 6.08 23.87
CA ASN A 25 -6.47 5.83 23.63
C ASN A 25 -6.95 6.29 22.23
N ILE A 26 -6.20 7.16 21.57
CA ILE A 26 -6.49 7.65 20.21
C ILE A 26 -5.60 6.93 19.21
N ASP A 27 -4.33 6.70 19.57
CA ASP A 27 -3.34 6.04 18.73
C ASP A 27 -3.59 4.50 18.68
N VAL A 28 -4.84 4.12 18.39
CA VAL A 28 -5.33 2.75 18.44
C VAL A 28 -4.70 1.96 17.30
N ASN A 29 -4.06 0.87 17.68
CA ASN A 29 -3.32 -0.02 16.80
C ASN A 29 -3.86 -1.46 16.91
N THR A 30 -5.14 -1.58 17.25
CA THR A 30 -5.79 -2.88 17.40
C THR A 30 -6.03 -3.47 16.03
N ASP A 31 -5.46 -4.64 15.78
CA ASP A 31 -5.75 -5.43 14.59
C ASP A 31 -7.20 -5.89 14.65
N ASP A 32 -8.07 -5.21 13.91
CA ASP A 32 -9.49 -5.53 13.74
C ASP A 32 -9.74 -6.23 12.40
N SER A 33 -8.68 -6.73 11.75
CA SER A 33 -8.71 -7.30 10.40
C SER A 33 -9.15 -6.33 9.30
N SER A 34 -9.22 -5.01 9.57
CA SER A 34 -9.43 -3.98 8.54
C SER A 34 -8.14 -3.48 7.90
N CYS A 35 -6.97 -3.93 8.38
CA CYS A 35 -5.68 -3.51 7.84
C CYS A 35 -5.55 -3.83 6.35
N PHE A 36 -5.21 -2.82 5.55
CA PHE A 36 -4.91 -3.00 4.13
C PHE A 36 -3.61 -2.34 3.74
N LYS A 37 -3.04 -2.83 2.65
CA LYS A 37 -1.91 -2.23 1.94
C LYS A 37 -2.29 -2.03 0.48
N LEU A 38 -2.17 -0.79 0.03
CA LEU A 38 -2.26 -0.38 -1.34
C LEU A 38 -0.94 -0.67 -2.05
N GLY A 39 -1.04 -1.21 -3.25
CA GLY A 39 0.11 -1.44 -4.10
C GLY A 39 -0.28 -2.25 -5.32
N CYS A 40 0.65 -2.40 -6.26
CA CYS A 40 0.37 -3.16 -7.45
C CYS A 40 0.23 -4.66 -7.15
N MET A 41 -0.94 -5.24 -7.42
CA MET A 41 -1.19 -6.69 -7.27
C MET A 41 -0.97 -7.50 -8.57
N SER A 42 -0.60 -6.84 -9.66
CA SER A 42 -0.37 -7.50 -10.94
C SER A 42 1.03 -8.12 -11.02
N GLU A 43 1.12 -9.45 -11.06
CA GLU A 43 2.40 -10.19 -11.14
C GLU A 43 3.25 -9.85 -12.38
N TRP A 44 2.64 -9.30 -13.44
CA TRP A 44 3.34 -8.88 -14.65
C TRP A 44 4.04 -7.51 -14.52
N ALA A 45 3.73 -6.74 -13.48
CA ALA A 45 4.23 -5.38 -13.31
C ALA A 45 5.61 -5.36 -12.65
N ASP A 46 6.45 -4.41 -13.07
CA ASP A 46 7.80 -4.27 -12.51
C ASP A 46 7.79 -3.72 -11.07
N ASN A 47 6.70 -3.08 -10.67
CA ASN A 47 6.45 -2.60 -9.32
C ASN A 47 5.44 -3.45 -8.54
N TYR A 48 5.31 -4.75 -8.88
CA TYR A 48 4.49 -5.70 -8.13
C TYR A 48 4.86 -5.72 -6.63
N ASP A 49 3.85 -5.68 -5.77
CA ASP A 49 3.96 -5.73 -4.31
C ASP A 49 3.21 -6.94 -3.77
N GLU A 50 3.95 -7.98 -3.37
CA GLU A 50 3.38 -9.23 -2.84
C GLU A 50 2.64 -9.07 -1.51
N LEU A 51 2.82 -7.94 -0.82
CA LEU A 51 2.14 -7.63 0.42
C LEU A 51 0.91 -6.75 0.22
N ALA A 52 0.66 -6.26 -1.00
CA ALA A 52 -0.53 -5.47 -1.31
C ALA A 52 -1.78 -6.35 -1.17
N THR A 53 -2.77 -5.83 -0.45
CA THR A 53 -4.07 -6.48 -0.26
C THR A 53 -5.15 -5.84 -1.13
N ILE A 54 -4.89 -4.64 -1.64
CA ILE A 54 -5.77 -3.87 -2.52
C ILE A 54 -4.93 -3.30 -3.68
N ASP A 55 -5.34 -3.56 -4.91
CA ASP A 55 -4.71 -2.98 -6.10
C ASP A 55 -5.02 -1.47 -6.17
N ASP A 56 -3.97 -0.65 -6.21
CA ASP A 56 -4.08 0.81 -6.27
C ASP A 56 -4.02 1.35 -7.71
N GLY A 57 -3.89 0.46 -8.71
CA GLY A 57 -3.76 0.84 -10.11
C GLY A 57 -2.43 1.49 -10.46
N SER A 58 -1.44 1.47 -9.55
CA SER A 58 -0.08 1.97 -9.82
C SER A 58 0.76 0.97 -10.61
N CYS A 59 0.23 -0.19 -10.98
CA CYS A 59 0.92 -1.21 -11.76
C CYS A 59 1.51 -0.65 -13.04
N ASN A 60 2.83 -0.76 -13.17
CA ASN A 60 3.59 -0.21 -14.26
C ASN A 60 4.61 -1.21 -14.75
N ARG A 61 4.82 -1.15 -16.07
CA ARG A 61 5.92 -1.84 -16.72
C ARG A 61 6.97 -0.80 -17.09
N LEU A 62 8.10 -0.83 -16.40
CA LEU A 62 9.31 -0.08 -16.74
C LEU A 62 9.92 -0.69 -18.01
N GLY A 63 9.32 -0.33 -19.14
CA GLY A 63 9.93 -0.57 -20.45
C GLY A 63 11.20 0.24 -20.64
N CYS A 64 12.07 -0.21 -21.52
CA CYS A 64 13.14 0.62 -22.03
C CYS A 64 12.55 1.72 -22.94
N MET A 65 12.90 2.99 -22.70
CA MET A 65 12.53 4.13 -23.56
C MET A 65 13.41 4.21 -24.83
N SER A 66 14.35 3.28 -25.01
CA SER A 66 15.25 3.22 -26.16
C SER A 66 14.54 2.66 -27.38
N GLU A 67 14.72 3.29 -28.55
CA GLU A 67 14.06 2.90 -29.82
C GLU A 67 14.36 1.47 -30.30
N TRP A 68 15.39 0.82 -29.75
CA TRP A 68 15.82 -0.54 -30.12
C TRP A 68 15.45 -1.61 -29.09
N ALA A 69 14.76 -1.24 -28.00
CA ALA A 69 14.39 -2.20 -26.99
C ALA A 69 12.98 -2.75 -27.23
N ASP A 70 12.90 -4.06 -27.42
CA ASP A 70 11.63 -4.78 -27.46
C ASP A 70 11.05 -4.86 -26.04
N ASN A 71 10.08 -3.99 -25.75
CA ASN A 71 9.24 -4.11 -24.56
C ASN A 71 8.20 -5.23 -24.79
N LEU A 72 8.67 -6.47 -24.94
CA LEU A 72 7.85 -7.68 -25.15
C LEU A 72 7.31 -8.20 -23.83
#